data_AF-A0A7W9FFL0-F1
#
_entry.id   AF-A0A7W9FFL0-F1
#
_cell.length_a   1.000
_cell.length_b   1.000
_cell.length_c   1.000
_cell.angle_alpha   90.00
_cell.angle_beta   90.00
_cell.angle_gamma   90.00
#
_symmetry.space_group_name_H-M   'P 1'
#
loop_
_entity.id
_entity.type
_entity.pdbx_description
1 polymer ?
#
loop_
_entity_poly.entity_id
_entity_poly.type
_entity_poly.pdbx_seq_one_letter_code
_entity_poly.pdbx_strand_id
1 'polypeptide(L)'
;MLEGPDITVANDLRGAHPIVQGWVKQDEDRRRAYRRDGLGTSGLEDLTSPLSRRRLRLTSAILKGLAAQGLTLGEDREWLTVGLGKDQVLFRLYGRNKIVQRPATKDELRWYPDRPTVRATVPAGDLILKIKDWLTIPTEYRELKVPLEQQLTTIVANLAAGVTEQAERRQARDREHERWLAAEAVRKKKAAHDKAASDLRDRLIAQAARRNEAEAIRAYVQAADASPAATGEDYAGWRAWALEQADAMDPLMDGSAPFERLPPIGDWDWRGW
;
A
#
# COMPACT_ATOMS: atom_id res chain seq x y z
N MET A 1 12.94 25.96 17.82
CA MET A 1 11.74 26.66 17.28
C MET A 1 12.19 27.34 16.00
N LEU A 2 11.80 26.83 14.84
CA LEU A 2 12.04 27.52 13.58
C LEU A 2 11.00 28.62 13.48
N GLU A 3 11.41 29.88 13.63
CA GLU A 3 10.56 31.02 13.28
C GLU A 3 10.24 30.89 11.78
N GLY A 4 8.99 30.50 11.49
CA GLY A 4 8.51 30.45 10.12
C GLY A 4 8.53 31.87 9.52
N PRO A 5 8.72 32.00 8.19
CA PRO A 5 8.65 33.30 7.55
C PRO A 5 7.32 33.97 7.88
N ASP A 6 7.35 35.28 8.14
CA ASP A 6 6.12 36.03 8.37
C ASP A 6 5.31 36.06 7.05
N ILE A 7 4.14 35.42 7.05
CA ILE A 7 3.32 35.27 5.84
C ILE A 7 2.25 36.35 5.84
N THR A 8 2.48 37.40 5.06
CA THR A 8 1.49 38.45 4.85
C THR A 8 0.56 38.11 3.68
N VAL A 9 -0.74 38.34 3.87
CA VAL A 9 -1.74 38.21 2.80
C VAL A 9 -1.83 39.50 2.02
N ALA A 10 -1.63 39.43 0.70
CA ALA A 10 -1.80 40.58 -0.18
C ALA A 10 -3.26 41.05 -0.20
N ASN A 11 -3.47 42.36 -0.33
CA ASN A 11 -4.83 42.93 -0.42
C ASN A 11 -5.52 42.61 -1.74
N ASP A 12 -4.78 42.33 -2.81
CA ASP A 12 -5.30 42.00 -4.13
C ASP A 12 -4.69 40.69 -4.68
N LEU A 13 -5.10 40.32 -5.90
CA LEU A 13 -4.62 39.13 -6.61
C LEU A 13 -3.61 39.47 -7.73
N ARG A 14 -3.13 40.71 -7.83
CA ARG A 14 -2.28 41.18 -8.95
C ARG A 14 -0.89 40.53 -8.97
N GLY A 15 -0.50 39.89 -7.87
CA GLY A 15 0.70 39.05 -7.78
C GLY A 15 0.42 37.67 -7.20
N ALA A 16 -0.78 37.09 -7.41
CA ALA A 16 -1.12 35.78 -6.85
C ALA A 16 -0.19 34.66 -7.35
N HIS A 17 -0.11 33.55 -6.62
CA HIS A 17 0.64 32.36 -7.02
C HIS A 17 0.17 31.85 -8.40
N PRO A 18 1.05 31.31 -9.27
CA PRO A 18 0.69 30.87 -10.63
C PRO A 18 -0.54 29.94 -10.70
N ILE A 19 -0.68 29.01 -9.75
CA ILE A 19 -1.86 28.14 -9.63
C ILE A 19 -3.15 28.96 -9.48
N VAL A 20 -3.15 29.92 -8.54
CA VAL A 20 -4.30 30.80 -8.27
C VAL A 20 -4.59 31.71 -9.46
N GLN A 21 -3.56 32.23 -10.12
CA GLN A 21 -3.73 33.01 -11.36
C GLN A 21 -4.37 32.16 -12.46
N GLY A 22 -3.97 30.89 -12.58
CA GLY A 22 -4.56 29.91 -13.49
C GLY A 22 -6.07 29.76 -13.25
N TRP A 23 -6.49 29.61 -11.99
CA TRP A 23 -7.91 29.52 -11.64
C TRP A 23 -8.72 30.77 -11.97
N VAL A 24 -8.17 31.96 -11.68
CA VAL A 24 -8.82 33.25 -12.00
C VAL A 24 -9.00 33.37 -13.51
N LYS A 25 -7.97 33.06 -14.29
CA LYS A 25 -8.02 33.10 -15.76
C LYS A 25 -9.04 32.10 -16.32
N GLN A 26 -9.04 30.86 -15.82
CA GLN A 26 -10.01 29.84 -16.24
C GLN A 26 -11.45 30.28 -15.96
N ASP A 27 -11.71 30.92 -14.82
CA ASP A 27 -13.04 31.46 -14.50
C ASP A 27 -13.43 32.62 -15.43
N GLU A 28 -12.51 33.54 -15.73
CA GLU A 28 -12.74 34.63 -16.68
C GLU A 28 -13.04 34.12 -18.09
N ASP A 29 -12.23 33.18 -18.60
CA ASP A 29 -12.39 32.58 -19.91
C ASP A 29 -13.72 31.83 -20.00
N ARG A 30 -14.08 31.10 -18.94
CA ARG A 30 -15.38 30.42 -18.82
C ARG A 30 -16.56 31.39 -18.82
N ARG A 31 -16.49 32.50 -18.08
CA ARG A 31 -17.53 33.55 -18.09
C ARG A 31 -17.64 34.25 -19.45
N ARG A 32 -16.52 34.40 -20.17
CA ARG A 32 -16.53 34.92 -21.56
C ARG A 32 -17.23 33.95 -22.50
N ALA A 33 -16.89 32.66 -22.44
CA ALA A 33 -17.57 31.63 -23.22
C ALA A 33 -19.08 31.60 -22.91
N TYR A 34 -19.47 31.72 -21.65
CA TYR A 34 -20.88 31.81 -21.27
C TYR A 34 -21.61 32.97 -21.94
N ARG A 35 -21.05 34.19 -21.88
CA ARG A 35 -21.64 35.37 -22.50
C ARG A 35 -21.81 35.23 -24.01
N ARG A 36 -20.98 34.40 -24.66
CA ARG A 36 -21.02 34.16 -26.10
C ARG A 36 -22.01 33.05 -26.48
N ASP A 37 -22.00 31.94 -25.75
CA ASP A 37 -22.63 30.69 -26.19
C ASP A 37 -23.92 30.32 -25.41
N GLY A 38 -24.27 31.08 -24.36
CA GLY A 38 -25.54 30.92 -23.62
C GLY A 38 -25.67 29.64 -22.77
N LEU A 39 -24.63 28.80 -22.71
CA LEU A 39 -24.62 27.54 -21.95
C LEU A 39 -24.66 27.78 -20.44
N GLY A 40 -25.75 27.40 -19.77
CA GLY A 40 -26.04 27.75 -18.37
C GLY A 40 -24.88 27.63 -17.37
N THR A 41 -24.78 28.61 -16.47
CA THR A 41 -23.81 28.68 -15.36
C THR A 41 -24.26 27.93 -14.09
N SER A 42 -25.30 27.11 -14.19
CA SER A 42 -25.93 26.47 -13.04
C SER A 42 -24.94 25.56 -12.30
N GLY A 43 -24.75 25.81 -11.00
CA GLY A 43 -23.87 25.02 -10.13
C GLY A 43 -22.42 25.52 -9.99
N LEU A 44 -22.06 26.67 -10.59
CA LEU A 44 -20.70 27.19 -10.54
C LEU A 44 -20.43 28.07 -9.32
N GLU A 45 -19.25 27.90 -8.70
CA GLU A 45 -18.78 28.77 -7.63
C GLU A 45 -18.42 30.16 -8.17
N ASP A 46 -19.04 31.20 -7.62
CA ASP A 46 -18.74 32.58 -7.98
C ASP A 46 -17.41 33.06 -7.38
N LEU A 47 -16.33 32.97 -8.16
CA LEU A 47 -15.01 33.48 -7.75
C LEU A 47 -14.94 35.00 -7.59
N THR A 48 -15.97 35.76 -7.99
CA THR A 48 -16.05 37.20 -7.77
C THR A 48 -16.61 37.60 -6.43
N SER A 49 -17.20 36.65 -5.68
CA SER A 49 -17.70 36.92 -4.34
C SER A 49 -16.57 37.38 -3.38
N PRO A 50 -16.84 38.26 -2.39
CA PRO A 50 -15.83 38.70 -1.43
C PRO A 50 -15.14 37.54 -0.70
N LEU A 51 -15.92 36.50 -0.34
CA LEU A 51 -15.40 35.31 0.33
C LEU A 51 -14.48 34.50 -0.58
N SER A 52 -14.84 34.29 -1.85
CA SER A 52 -13.99 33.59 -2.81
C SER A 52 -12.72 34.36 -3.11
N ARG A 53 -12.78 35.69 -3.21
CA ARG A 53 -11.56 36.53 -3.35
C ARG A 53 -10.66 36.44 -2.13
N ARG A 54 -11.22 36.45 -0.91
CA ARG A 54 -10.46 36.22 0.33
C ARG A 54 -9.81 34.84 0.34
N ARG A 55 -10.56 33.79 -0.03
CA ARG A 55 -10.04 32.42 -0.17
C ARG A 55 -8.84 32.38 -1.12
N LEU A 56 -8.96 32.94 -2.32
CA LEU A 56 -7.89 32.95 -3.32
C LEU A 56 -6.63 33.67 -2.81
N ARG A 57 -6.79 34.78 -2.08
CA ARG A 57 -5.68 35.52 -1.46
C ARG A 57 -4.98 34.68 -0.40
N LEU A 58 -5.74 34.04 0.49
CA LEU A 58 -5.20 33.12 1.51
C LEU A 58 -4.49 31.92 0.89
N THR A 59 -5.12 31.27 -0.09
CA THR A 59 -4.49 30.16 -0.84
C THR A 59 -3.19 30.61 -1.49
N SER A 60 -3.18 31.78 -2.13
CA SER A 60 -1.96 32.32 -2.70
C SER A 60 -0.87 32.57 -1.66
N ALA A 61 -1.21 33.05 -0.46
CA ALA A 61 -0.25 33.29 0.61
C ALA A 61 0.35 31.98 1.13
N ILE A 62 -0.48 30.95 1.34
CA ILE A 62 -0.05 29.60 1.75
C ILE A 62 0.90 29.02 0.70
N LEU A 63 0.52 29.04 -0.58
CA LEU A 63 1.35 28.49 -1.66
C LEU A 63 2.69 29.21 -1.75
N LYS A 64 2.72 30.55 -1.66
CA LYS A 64 3.98 31.29 -1.63
C LYS A 64 4.84 30.95 -0.42
N GLY A 65 4.23 30.81 0.76
CA GLY A 65 4.94 30.43 1.98
C GLY A 65 5.59 29.05 1.86
N LEU A 66 4.89 28.08 1.29
CA LEU A 66 5.41 26.73 1.05
C LEU A 66 6.48 26.72 -0.05
N ALA A 67 6.29 27.48 -1.13
CA ALA A 67 7.30 27.63 -2.19
C ALA A 67 8.60 28.26 -1.66
N ALA A 68 8.49 29.24 -0.75
CA ALA A 68 9.66 29.87 -0.11
C ALA A 68 10.47 28.87 0.74
N GLN A 69 9.87 27.78 1.19
CA GLN A 69 10.53 26.68 1.89
C GLN A 69 11.11 25.61 0.95
N GLY A 70 11.08 25.84 -0.38
CA GLY A 70 11.61 24.93 -1.38
C GLY A 70 10.74 23.70 -1.66
N LEU A 71 9.48 23.72 -1.21
CA LEU A 71 8.55 22.62 -1.44
C LEU A 71 7.95 22.71 -2.85
N THR A 72 7.76 21.54 -3.46
CA THR A 72 7.05 21.42 -4.74
C THR A 72 5.55 21.55 -4.52
N LEU A 73 4.89 22.28 -5.40
CA LEU A 73 3.45 22.57 -5.32
C LEU A 73 2.76 22.07 -6.58
N GLY A 74 1.55 21.58 -6.41
CA GLY A 74 0.73 21.10 -7.52
C GLY A 74 -0.76 21.15 -7.21
N GLU A 75 -1.51 20.64 -8.17
CA GLU A 75 -2.96 20.53 -8.11
C GLU A 75 -3.36 19.10 -8.47
N ASP A 76 -4.19 18.48 -7.64
CA ASP A 76 -4.79 17.17 -7.85
C ASP A 76 -6.31 17.27 -7.70
N ARG A 77 -7.00 17.39 -8.84
CA ARG A 77 -8.46 17.53 -8.94
C ARG A 77 -9.00 18.71 -8.13
N GLU A 78 -9.46 18.46 -6.91
CA GLU A 78 -10.04 19.46 -6.00
C GLU A 78 -9.10 19.84 -4.85
N TRP A 79 -7.91 19.24 -4.81
CA TRP A 79 -6.92 19.39 -3.75
C TRP A 79 -5.66 20.05 -4.28
N LEU A 80 -5.01 20.82 -3.43
CA LEU A 80 -3.65 21.29 -3.64
C LEU A 80 -2.68 20.26 -3.06
N THR A 81 -1.58 20.04 -3.75
CA THR A 81 -0.51 19.17 -3.29
C THR A 81 0.69 20.02 -2.89
N VAL A 82 1.32 19.67 -1.77
CA VAL A 82 2.62 20.19 -1.36
C VAL A 82 3.51 19.01 -1.02
N GLY A 83 4.76 19.01 -1.48
CA GLY A 83 5.62 17.86 -1.25
C GLY A 83 7.08 18.05 -1.61
N LEU A 84 7.85 17.00 -1.36
CA LEU A 84 9.23 16.86 -1.76
C LEU A 84 9.40 15.52 -2.49
N GLY A 85 9.45 15.58 -3.83
CA GLY A 85 9.53 14.38 -4.66
C GLY A 85 8.26 13.52 -4.56
N LYS A 86 8.40 12.31 -3.99
CA LYS A 86 7.30 11.34 -3.84
C LYS A 86 6.43 11.57 -2.61
N ASP A 87 6.92 12.35 -1.65
CA ASP A 87 6.24 12.59 -0.39
C ASP A 87 5.41 13.86 -0.51
N GLN A 88 4.09 13.72 -0.46
CA GLN A 88 3.15 14.81 -0.70
C GLN A 88 2.05 14.82 0.36
N VAL A 89 1.60 16.02 0.69
CA VAL A 89 0.45 16.31 1.55
C VAL A 89 -0.60 17.02 0.72
N LEU A 90 -1.84 16.55 0.82
CA LEU A 90 -2.98 17.14 0.13
C LEU A 90 -3.77 18.04 1.08
N PHE A 91 -4.05 19.27 0.64
CA PHE A 91 -4.89 20.21 1.40
C PHE A 91 -5.84 20.98 0.49
N ARG A 92 -6.92 21.52 1.07
CA ARG A 92 -7.89 22.35 0.37
C ARG A 92 -8.38 23.45 1.30
N LEU A 93 -8.55 24.66 0.76
CA LEU A 93 -9.23 25.76 1.43
C LEU A 93 -10.59 25.96 0.79
N TYR A 94 -11.67 25.99 1.58
CA TYR A 94 -13.02 26.20 1.06
C TYR A 94 -13.89 27.01 2.03
N GLY A 95 -14.92 27.64 1.48
CA GLY A 95 -15.94 28.34 2.26
C GLY A 95 -16.88 27.35 2.93
N ARG A 96 -17.16 27.56 4.22
CA ARG A 96 -18.19 26.80 4.92
C ARG A 96 -19.55 27.19 4.34
N ASN A 97 -20.30 26.18 3.95
CA ASN A 97 -21.67 26.35 3.52
C ASN A 97 -22.63 25.94 4.65
N LYS A 98 -23.72 26.68 4.81
CA LYS A 98 -24.84 26.33 5.69
C LYS A 98 -26.05 26.04 4.84
N ILE A 99 -26.75 24.95 5.14
CA ILE A 99 -28.07 24.69 4.56
C ILE A 99 -29.08 25.47 5.40
N VAL A 100 -29.81 26.37 4.75
CA VAL A 100 -30.91 27.13 5.36
C VAL A 100 -32.22 26.76 4.67
N GLN A 101 -33.30 26.70 5.45
CA GLN A 101 -34.64 26.66 4.88
C GLN A 101 -35.10 28.08 4.62
N ARG A 102 -35.47 28.36 3.37
CA ARG A 102 -36.07 29.63 2.97
C ARG A 102 -37.40 29.40 2.26
N PRO A 103 -38.30 30.40 2.24
CA PRO A 103 -39.48 30.33 1.39
C PRO A 103 -39.06 30.12 -0.07
N ALA A 104 -39.85 29.30 -0.77
CA ALA A 104 -39.69 29.06 -2.20
C ALA A 104 -39.94 30.35 -2.99
N THR A 105 -39.11 30.62 -4.00
CA THR A 105 -39.32 31.74 -4.94
C THR A 105 -40.51 31.45 -5.85
N LYS A 106 -41.08 32.49 -6.49
CA LYS A 106 -42.19 32.33 -7.44
C LYS A 106 -41.87 31.35 -8.56
N ASP A 107 -40.63 31.36 -9.05
CA ASP A 107 -40.19 30.44 -10.10
C ASP A 107 -40.00 29.00 -9.60
N GLU A 108 -39.57 28.80 -8.35
CA GLU A 108 -39.49 27.46 -7.75
C GLU A 108 -40.90 26.89 -7.47
N LEU A 109 -41.82 27.72 -7.00
CA LEU A 109 -43.23 27.36 -6.79
C LEU A 109 -43.95 27.03 -8.12
N ARG A 110 -43.50 27.60 -9.24
CA ARG A 110 -44.02 27.26 -10.58
C ARG A 110 -43.80 25.79 -10.92
N TRP A 111 -42.67 25.22 -10.49
CA TRP A 111 -42.31 23.82 -10.75
C TRP A 111 -42.68 22.88 -9.60
N TYR A 112 -42.75 23.40 -8.36
CA TYR A 112 -43.02 22.64 -7.14
C TYR A 112 -44.00 23.41 -6.22
N PRO A 113 -45.28 23.52 -6.59
CA PRO A 113 -46.26 24.34 -5.86
C PRO A 113 -46.59 23.81 -4.46
N ASP A 114 -46.35 22.51 -4.23
CA ASP A 114 -46.54 21.81 -2.96
C ASP A 114 -45.36 21.98 -1.97
N ARG A 115 -44.28 22.65 -2.38
CA ARG A 115 -43.06 22.86 -1.57
C ARG A 115 -42.92 24.33 -1.16
N PRO A 116 -43.58 24.77 -0.07
CA PRO A 116 -43.51 26.17 0.36
C PRO A 116 -42.11 26.57 0.86
N THR A 117 -41.27 25.61 1.22
CA THR A 117 -39.89 25.84 1.66
C THR A 117 -38.89 25.06 0.81
N VAL A 118 -37.76 25.70 0.51
CA VAL A 118 -36.64 25.12 -0.22
C VAL A 118 -35.41 25.15 0.67
N ARG A 119 -34.65 24.05 0.69
CA ARG A 119 -33.33 23.99 1.31
C ARG A 119 -32.34 24.64 0.35
N ALA A 120 -31.81 25.80 0.73
CA ALA A 120 -30.78 26.51 -0.02
C ALA A 120 -29.45 26.43 0.71
N THR A 121 -28.37 26.19 -0.05
CA THR A 121 -27.01 26.25 0.46
C THR A 121 -26.52 27.69 0.39
N VAL A 122 -26.24 28.30 1.53
CA VAL A 122 -25.79 29.70 1.64
C VAL A 122 -24.39 29.72 2.26
N PRO A 123 -23.45 30.53 1.75
CA PRO A 123 -22.13 30.67 2.36
C PRO A 123 -22.27 31.19 3.79
N ALA A 124 -21.67 30.49 4.75
CA ALA A 124 -21.72 30.86 6.16
C ALA A 124 -20.79 32.05 6.50
N GLY A 125 -19.86 32.38 5.60
CA GLY A 125 -18.89 33.46 5.77
C GLY A 125 -17.52 32.99 6.28
N ASP A 126 -17.44 31.80 6.85
CA ASP A 126 -16.20 31.24 7.42
C ASP A 126 -15.40 30.43 6.38
N LEU A 127 -14.08 30.42 6.52
CA LEU A 127 -13.19 29.56 5.74
C LEU A 127 -12.70 28.37 6.57
N ILE A 128 -12.51 27.22 5.90
CA ILE A 128 -11.96 26.00 6.48
C ILE A 128 -10.82 25.51 5.59
N LEU A 129 -9.65 25.32 6.20
CA LEU A 129 -8.56 24.58 5.57
C LEU A 129 -8.61 23.13 6.05
N LYS A 130 -8.63 22.20 5.12
CA LYS A 130 -8.64 20.77 5.40
C LYS A 130 -7.40 20.12 4.80
N ILE A 131 -6.78 19.24 5.58
CA ILE A 131 -5.68 18.37 5.19
C ILE A 131 -6.28 16.97 5.04
N LYS A 132 -6.02 16.33 3.90
CA LYS A 132 -6.57 15.00 3.58
C LYS A 132 -5.87 13.89 4.35
N ASP A 133 -4.57 14.05 4.58
CA ASP A 133 -3.71 13.02 5.13
C ASP A 133 -3.80 12.93 6.65
N TRP A 134 -3.71 11.69 7.16
CA TRP A 134 -3.70 11.40 8.58
C TRP A 134 -2.28 11.56 9.13
N LEU A 135 -1.96 12.77 9.56
CA LEU A 135 -0.65 13.17 10.07
C LEU A 135 -0.75 13.54 11.55
N THR A 136 0.39 13.77 12.20
CA THR A 136 0.43 14.26 13.58
C THR A 136 -0.07 15.71 13.69
N ILE A 137 -0.07 16.44 12.56
CA ILE A 137 -0.59 17.80 12.47
C ILE A 137 -2.12 17.85 12.44
N PRO A 138 -2.75 18.97 12.82
CA PRO A 138 -4.21 19.14 12.73
C PRO A 138 -4.74 18.89 11.32
N THR A 139 -5.79 18.08 11.21
CA THR A 139 -6.44 17.77 9.93
C THR A 139 -7.33 18.90 9.40
N GLU A 140 -7.77 19.81 10.26
CA GLU A 140 -8.62 20.94 9.88
C GLU A 140 -8.28 22.21 10.68
N TYR A 141 -8.22 23.35 9.99
CA TYR A 141 -8.13 24.70 10.59
C TYR A 141 -9.40 25.44 10.26
N ARG A 142 -10.08 25.93 11.30
CA ARG A 142 -11.38 26.60 11.17
C ARG A 142 -11.27 28.03 11.65
N GLU A 143 -11.92 28.92 10.92
CA GLU A 143 -12.19 30.27 11.38
C GLU A 143 -13.30 30.20 12.45
N LEU A 144 -12.89 30.22 13.71
CA LEU A 144 -13.81 30.30 14.86
C LEU A 144 -13.65 31.65 15.54
N LYS A 145 -12.72 31.77 16.48
CA LYS A 145 -12.40 33.03 17.18
C LYS A 145 -11.21 33.77 16.57
N VAL A 146 -10.39 33.06 15.80
CA VAL A 146 -9.14 33.56 15.22
C VAL A 146 -9.26 33.47 13.70
N PRO A 147 -9.07 34.57 12.96
CA PRO A 147 -9.05 34.55 11.49
C PRO A 147 -7.98 33.59 10.95
N LEU A 148 -8.21 32.97 9.80
CA LEU A 148 -7.21 32.08 9.19
C LEU A 148 -5.93 32.84 8.79
N GLU A 149 -6.01 34.13 8.50
CA GLU A 149 -4.88 35.01 8.21
C GLU A 149 -3.85 34.97 9.35
N GLN A 150 -4.31 34.98 10.60
CA GLN A 150 -3.44 34.94 11.79
C GLN A 150 -2.86 33.54 12.05
N GLN A 151 -3.42 32.51 11.42
CA GLN A 151 -2.96 31.12 11.57
C GLN A 151 -2.02 30.70 10.43
N LEU A 152 -1.74 31.56 9.45
CA LEU A 152 -1.00 31.19 8.24
C LEU A 152 0.41 30.66 8.50
N THR A 153 1.15 31.32 9.40
CA THR A 153 2.49 30.88 9.78
C THR A 153 2.46 29.46 10.35
N THR A 154 1.51 29.18 11.24
CA THR A 154 1.29 27.84 11.82
C THR A 154 0.85 26.84 10.77
N ILE A 155 -0.07 27.21 9.87
CA ILE A 155 -0.57 26.34 8.80
C ILE A 155 0.57 25.94 7.87
N VAL A 156 1.39 26.89 7.41
CA VAL A 156 2.51 26.61 6.51
C VAL A 156 3.58 25.77 7.20
N ALA A 157 3.93 26.09 8.45
CA ALA A 157 4.86 25.29 9.24
C ALA A 157 4.37 23.83 9.42
N ASN A 158 3.08 23.65 9.72
CA ASN A 158 2.49 22.33 9.90
C ASN A 158 2.42 21.55 8.58
N LEU A 159 2.04 22.19 7.47
CA LEU A 159 2.05 21.53 6.16
C LEU A 159 3.46 21.07 5.77
N ALA A 160 4.48 21.88 6.01
CA ALA A 160 5.88 21.50 5.78
C ALA A 160 6.33 20.35 6.69
N ALA A 161 6.00 20.40 7.98
CA ALA A 161 6.25 19.30 8.92
C ALA A 161 5.54 18.01 8.48
N GLY A 162 4.33 18.13 7.93
CA GLY A 162 3.58 17.00 7.39
C GLY A 162 4.26 16.33 6.20
N VAL A 163 4.94 17.09 5.32
CA VAL A 163 5.73 16.54 4.22
C VAL A 163 6.92 15.73 4.76
N THR A 164 7.62 16.26 5.76
CA THR A 164 8.72 15.54 6.43
C THR A 164 8.22 14.26 7.10
N GLU A 165 7.08 14.33 7.80
CA GLU A 165 6.47 13.16 8.45
C GLU A 165 6.09 12.07 7.42
N GLN A 166 5.57 12.46 6.24
CA GLN A 166 5.30 11.50 5.16
C GLN A 166 6.58 10.80 4.69
N ALA A 167 7.67 11.54 4.53
CA ALA A 167 8.95 10.98 4.13
C ALA A 167 9.50 9.98 5.17
N GLU A 168 9.42 10.33 6.46
CA GLU A 168 9.83 9.44 7.56
C GLU A 168 8.99 8.16 7.61
N ARG A 169 7.66 8.30 7.47
CA ARG A 169 6.74 7.15 7.43
C ARG A 169 7.02 6.24 6.23
N ARG A 170 7.33 6.80 5.06
CA ARG A 170 7.73 6.01 3.89
C ARG A 170 9.02 5.24 4.17
N GLN A 171 10.06 5.92 4.65
CA GLN A 171 11.34 5.27 4.99
C GLN A 171 11.17 4.18 6.07
N ALA A 172 10.30 4.38 7.05
CA ALA A 172 9.99 3.36 8.05
C ALA A 172 9.34 2.13 7.41
N ARG A 173 8.34 2.32 6.53
CA ARG A 173 7.69 1.22 5.80
C ARG A 173 8.66 0.48 4.88
N ASP A 174 9.52 1.20 4.17
CA ASP A 174 10.51 0.60 3.27
C ASP A 174 11.50 -0.28 4.06
N ARG A 175 12.01 0.22 5.20
CA ARG A 175 12.90 -0.56 6.09
C ARG A 175 12.20 -1.78 6.70
N GLU A 176 10.94 -1.65 7.10
CA GLU A 176 10.16 -2.78 7.61
C GLU A 176 9.92 -3.83 6.53
N HIS A 177 9.62 -3.40 5.32
CA HIS A 177 9.43 -4.28 4.16
C HIS A 177 10.71 -5.05 3.83
N GLU A 178 11.87 -4.38 3.81
CA GLU A 178 13.17 -5.03 3.61
C GLU A 178 13.47 -6.07 4.70
N ARG A 179 13.20 -5.74 5.96
CA ARG A 179 13.36 -6.70 7.08
C ARG A 179 12.45 -7.91 6.93
N TRP A 180 11.20 -7.67 6.53
CA TRP A 180 10.23 -8.75 6.29
C TRP A 180 10.68 -9.66 5.13
N LEU A 181 11.15 -9.10 4.02
CA LEU A 181 11.69 -9.87 2.90
C LEU A 181 12.90 -10.72 3.29
N ALA A 182 13.83 -10.17 4.07
CA ALA A 182 15.00 -10.89 4.56
C ALA A 182 14.61 -12.05 5.49
N ALA A 183 13.69 -11.80 6.44
CA ALA A 183 13.18 -12.82 7.35
C ALA A 183 12.45 -13.95 6.61
N GLU A 184 11.63 -13.60 5.61
CA GLU A 184 10.90 -14.57 4.80
C GLU A 184 11.86 -15.40 3.92
N ALA A 185 12.93 -14.81 3.40
CA ALA A 185 13.96 -15.55 2.67
C ALA A 185 14.69 -16.57 3.57
N VAL A 186 15.04 -16.19 4.79
CA VAL A 186 15.64 -17.11 5.78
C VAL A 186 14.67 -18.24 6.12
N ARG A 187 13.40 -17.91 6.40
CA ARG A 187 12.36 -18.89 6.69
C ARG A 187 12.16 -19.88 5.55
N LYS A 188 12.11 -19.41 4.30
CA LYS A 188 11.96 -20.28 3.12
C LYS A 188 13.16 -21.20 2.92
N LYS A 189 14.39 -20.69 3.09
CA LYS A 189 15.61 -21.51 3.02
C LYS A 189 15.61 -22.60 4.08
N LYS A 190 15.27 -22.24 5.32
CA LYS A 190 15.17 -23.18 6.44
C LYS A 190 14.11 -24.26 6.18
N ALA A 191 12.90 -23.86 5.78
CA ALA A 191 11.82 -24.80 5.46
C ALA A 191 12.18 -25.73 4.28
N ALA A 192 12.88 -25.23 3.26
CA ALA A 192 13.35 -26.05 2.15
C ALA A 192 14.42 -27.06 2.59
N HIS A 193 15.35 -26.63 3.44
CA HIS A 193 16.36 -27.49 4.03
C HIS A 193 15.72 -28.58 4.90
N ASP A 194 14.83 -28.20 5.83
CA ASP A 194 14.15 -29.13 6.73
C ASP A 194 13.30 -30.15 5.96
N LYS A 195 12.63 -29.71 4.88
CA LYS A 195 11.90 -30.61 3.99
C LYS A 195 12.83 -31.58 3.27
N ALA A 196 13.92 -31.10 2.69
CA ALA A 196 14.89 -31.96 2.01
C ALA A 196 15.51 -32.98 2.99
N ALA A 197 15.78 -32.58 4.23
CA ALA A 197 16.26 -33.46 5.28
C ALA A 197 15.24 -34.52 5.67
N SER A 198 13.95 -34.14 5.81
CA SER A 198 12.87 -35.10 6.08
C SER A 198 12.72 -36.09 4.92
N ASP A 199 12.65 -35.61 3.68
CA ASP A 199 12.50 -36.46 2.48
C ASP A 199 13.66 -37.45 2.38
N LEU A 200 14.89 -37.02 2.71
CA LEU A 200 16.05 -37.90 2.72
C LEU A 200 15.95 -38.97 3.81
N ARG A 201 15.57 -38.58 5.03
CA ARG A 201 15.38 -39.51 6.16
C ARG A 201 14.32 -40.56 5.82
N ASP A 202 13.19 -40.13 5.27
CA ASP A 202 12.07 -41.03 4.96
C ASP A 202 12.46 -42.03 3.85
N ARG A 203 13.25 -41.59 2.85
CA ARG A 203 13.84 -42.49 1.84
C ARG A 203 14.82 -43.49 2.44
N LEU A 204 15.69 -43.04 3.36
CA LEU A 204 16.66 -43.91 4.03
C LEU A 204 15.95 -45.01 4.83
N ILE A 205 14.90 -44.65 5.57
CA ILE A 205 14.08 -45.62 6.33
C ILE A 205 13.44 -46.63 5.38
N ALA A 206 12.83 -46.16 4.29
CA ALA A 206 12.20 -47.05 3.30
C ALA A 206 13.21 -47.98 2.61
N GLN A 207 14.43 -47.52 2.35
CA GLN A 207 15.51 -48.36 1.79
C GLN A 207 16.00 -49.39 2.81
N ALA A 208 16.20 -49.00 4.06
CA ALA A 208 16.58 -49.93 5.12
C ALA A 208 15.52 -51.04 5.31
N ALA A 209 14.24 -50.69 5.26
CA ALA A 209 13.15 -51.68 5.34
C ALA A 209 13.19 -52.68 4.18
N ARG A 210 13.31 -52.21 2.93
CA ARG A 210 13.42 -53.08 1.74
C ARG A 210 14.63 -54.00 1.80
N ARG A 211 15.77 -53.50 2.26
CA ARG A 211 16.96 -54.32 2.46
C ARG A 211 16.73 -55.41 3.50
N ASN A 212 16.12 -55.08 4.65
CA ASN A 212 15.82 -56.06 5.70
C ASN A 212 14.87 -57.16 5.18
N GLU A 213 13.89 -56.81 4.35
CA GLU A 213 13.00 -57.78 3.69
C GLU A 213 13.77 -58.70 2.74
N ALA A 214 14.67 -58.15 1.91
CA ALA A 214 15.52 -58.95 1.02
C ALA A 214 16.45 -59.90 1.81
N GLU A 215 17.06 -59.42 2.89
CA GLU A 215 17.89 -60.25 3.78
C GLU A 215 17.06 -61.36 4.45
N ALA A 216 15.82 -61.09 4.85
CA ALA A 216 14.92 -62.10 5.40
C ALA A 216 14.56 -63.20 4.38
N ILE A 217 14.34 -62.83 3.11
CA ILE A 217 14.12 -63.81 2.03
C ILE A 217 15.36 -64.68 1.84
N ARG A 218 16.55 -64.08 1.76
CA ARG A 218 17.82 -64.82 1.62
C ARG A 218 18.06 -65.77 2.80
N ALA A 219 17.81 -65.31 4.02
CA ALA A 219 17.91 -66.14 5.22
C ALA A 219 16.89 -67.29 5.22
N TYR A 220 15.66 -67.06 4.75
CA TYR A 220 14.66 -68.11 4.62
C TYR A 220 15.06 -69.16 3.58
N VAL A 221 15.56 -68.75 2.41
CA VAL A 221 16.08 -69.66 1.39
C VAL A 221 17.23 -70.49 1.95
N GLN A 222 18.16 -69.88 2.68
CA GLN A 222 19.26 -70.60 3.32
C GLN A 222 18.78 -71.62 4.37
N ALA A 223 17.76 -71.27 5.15
CA ALA A 223 17.15 -72.22 6.10
C ALA A 223 16.42 -73.36 5.37
N ALA A 224 15.77 -73.06 4.23
CA ALA A 224 15.11 -74.06 3.40
C ALA A 224 16.14 -75.00 2.72
N ASP A 225 17.29 -74.50 2.28
CA ASP A 225 18.38 -75.29 1.69
C ASP A 225 18.87 -76.38 2.67
N ALA A 226 18.77 -76.13 3.98
CA ALA A 226 19.13 -77.09 5.04
C ALA A 226 18.01 -78.08 5.40
N SER A 227 16.82 -77.95 4.81
CA SER A 227 15.66 -78.79 5.11
C SER A 227 15.65 -80.08 4.28
N PRO A 228 15.25 -81.24 4.85
CA PRO A 228 15.09 -82.49 4.11
C PRO A 228 14.11 -82.42 2.93
N ALA A 229 13.22 -81.43 2.93
CA ALA A 229 12.24 -81.18 1.86
C ALA A 229 12.83 -80.52 0.59
N ALA A 230 14.09 -80.06 0.64
CA ALA A 230 14.76 -79.35 -0.45
C ALA A 230 15.43 -80.30 -1.48
N THR A 231 14.67 -81.26 -2.01
CA THR A 231 15.21 -82.31 -2.91
C THR A 231 14.46 -82.49 -4.22
N GLY A 232 13.37 -81.74 -4.44
CA GLY A 232 12.56 -81.81 -5.68
C GLY A 232 13.05 -80.88 -6.79
N GLU A 233 12.77 -81.22 -8.05
CA GLU A 233 13.08 -80.39 -9.24
C GLU A 233 12.39 -79.01 -9.17
N ASP A 234 11.17 -78.97 -8.60
CA ASP A 234 10.41 -77.73 -8.35
C ASP A 234 11.09 -76.80 -7.33
N TYR A 235 11.92 -77.34 -6.41
CA TYR A 235 12.61 -76.55 -5.40
C TYR A 235 13.72 -75.68 -6.01
N ALA A 236 14.47 -76.22 -6.98
CA ALA A 236 15.54 -75.48 -7.65
C ALA A 236 15.00 -74.25 -8.40
N GLY A 237 13.86 -74.41 -9.08
CA GLY A 237 13.16 -73.31 -9.76
C GLY A 237 12.63 -72.27 -8.77
N TRP A 238 11.97 -72.70 -7.70
CA TRP A 238 11.49 -71.80 -6.64
C TRP A 238 12.64 -71.04 -5.96
N ARG A 239 13.75 -71.70 -5.66
CA ARG A 239 14.93 -71.10 -5.04
C ARG A 239 15.53 -70.00 -5.91
N ALA A 240 15.72 -70.28 -7.20
CA ALA A 240 16.25 -69.30 -8.14
C ALA A 240 15.34 -68.06 -8.23
N TRP A 241 14.03 -68.29 -8.35
CA TRP A 241 13.03 -67.23 -8.35
C TRP A 241 13.06 -66.40 -7.04
N ALA A 242 13.11 -67.03 -5.87
CA ALA A 242 13.11 -66.34 -4.59
C ALA A 242 14.36 -65.46 -4.39
N LEU A 243 15.53 -65.94 -4.81
CA LEU A 243 16.76 -65.14 -4.79
C LEU A 243 16.71 -63.98 -5.78
N GLU A 244 16.17 -64.19 -6.98
CA GLU A 244 15.94 -63.11 -7.95
C GLU A 244 14.99 -62.03 -7.39
N GLN A 245 13.94 -62.43 -6.67
CA GLN A 245 13.05 -61.48 -5.98
C GLN A 245 13.78 -60.69 -4.89
N ALA A 246 14.61 -61.36 -4.08
CA ALA A 246 15.40 -60.69 -3.05
C ALA A 246 16.38 -59.65 -3.65
N ASP A 247 17.05 -60.01 -4.74
CA ASP A 247 17.97 -59.11 -5.43
C ASP A 247 17.26 -57.95 -6.13
N ALA A 248 16.07 -58.18 -6.69
CA ALA A 248 15.25 -57.12 -7.27
C ALA A 248 14.69 -56.12 -6.23
N MET A 249 14.53 -56.54 -4.97
CA MET A 249 14.04 -55.69 -3.87
C MET A 249 15.16 -54.94 -3.15
N ASP A 250 16.38 -55.46 -3.16
CA ASP A 250 17.51 -54.91 -2.42
C ASP A 250 18.00 -53.59 -3.06
N PRO A 251 17.86 -52.45 -2.35
CA PRO A 251 18.26 -51.15 -2.89
C PRO A 251 19.74 -51.06 -3.30
N LEU A 252 20.59 -51.93 -2.76
CA LEU A 252 22.02 -51.98 -3.10
C LEU A 252 22.30 -52.74 -4.39
N MET A 253 21.38 -53.60 -4.83
CA MET A 253 21.52 -54.45 -6.01
C MET A 253 20.72 -53.91 -7.20
N ASP A 254 19.57 -53.28 -6.96
CA ASP A 254 18.71 -52.67 -7.99
C ASP A 254 19.20 -51.29 -8.48
N GLY A 255 20.28 -50.76 -7.87
CA GLY A 255 20.85 -49.45 -8.19
C GLY A 255 20.00 -48.25 -7.71
N SER A 256 18.97 -48.49 -6.90
CA SER A 256 18.11 -47.44 -6.33
C SER A 256 18.72 -46.79 -5.09
N ALA A 257 19.82 -47.32 -4.56
CA ALA A 257 20.59 -46.68 -3.51
C ALA A 257 21.16 -45.33 -3.99
N PRO A 258 20.91 -44.22 -3.27
CA PRO A 258 21.08 -42.89 -3.84
C PRO A 258 22.48 -42.34 -3.55
N PHE A 259 23.49 -43.19 -3.35
CA PHE A 259 24.81 -42.77 -2.85
C PHE A 259 25.47 -41.70 -3.74
N GLU A 260 25.13 -41.65 -5.03
CA GLU A 260 25.61 -40.62 -5.97
C GLU A 260 24.79 -39.32 -5.99
N ARG A 261 23.59 -39.29 -5.38
CA ARG A 261 22.65 -38.14 -5.40
C ARG A 261 22.44 -37.49 -4.04
N LEU A 262 23.21 -37.90 -3.03
CA LEU A 262 23.18 -37.24 -1.73
C LEU A 262 23.90 -35.89 -1.86
N PRO A 263 23.29 -34.76 -1.45
CA PRO A 263 24.03 -33.52 -1.33
C PRO A 263 25.20 -33.75 -0.36
N PRO A 264 26.40 -33.19 -0.63
CA PRO A 264 27.58 -33.43 0.20
C PRO A 264 27.25 -33.11 1.67
N ILE A 265 27.51 -34.08 2.54
CA ILE A 265 27.25 -34.00 3.99
C ILE A 265 27.98 -32.79 4.62
N GLY A 266 29.04 -32.29 3.98
CA GLY A 266 29.77 -31.10 4.41
C GLY A 266 28.98 -29.78 4.39
N ASP A 267 27.89 -29.70 3.60
CA ASP A 267 27.03 -28.50 3.54
C ASP A 267 25.89 -28.51 4.58
N TRP A 268 25.75 -29.62 5.32
CA TRP A 268 24.76 -29.76 6.38
C TRP A 268 25.40 -29.23 7.65
N ASP A 269 25.26 -27.94 7.96
CA ASP A 269 25.71 -27.38 9.24
C ASP A 269 24.80 -27.86 10.40
N TRP A 270 24.99 -29.11 10.79
CA TRP A 270 24.44 -29.78 11.97
C TRP A 270 24.90 -29.17 13.30
N ARG A 271 25.85 -28.23 13.31
CA ARG A 271 26.39 -27.59 14.54
C ARG A 271 25.87 -26.17 14.78
N GLY A 272 25.02 -25.64 13.90
CA GLY A 272 24.50 -24.27 13.99
C GLY A 272 23.17 -24.09 14.72
N TRP A 273 22.69 -25.08 15.48
CA TRP A 273 21.43 -25.04 16.24
C TRP A 273 21.65 -24.89 17.74
#